data_AF-A0A3N5Q6K4-F1
#
_entry.id   AF-A0A3N5Q6K4-F1
#
_cell.length_a   1.000
_cell.length_b   1.000
_cell.length_c   1.000
_cell.angle_alpha   90.00
_cell.angle_beta   90.00
_cell.angle_gamma   90.00
#
_symmetry.space_group_name_H-M   'P 1'
#
loop_
_entity.id
_entity.type
_entity.pdbx_description
1 polymer ?
#
loop_
_entity_poly.entity_id
_entity_poly.type
_entity_poly.pdbx_seq_one_letter_code
_entity_poly.pdbx_strand_id
1 'polypeptide(L)'
;MDSVLQFILNSRPIMIGGMVVLTIMALWAMSALVSRIFVRRAISKLIHSIGKEQLPHFSASLANSLPSAVRRYLQYALKEGQPNIRYAVLKQEAKFRHRPGSPWFDVKASEVISGMEAGFVWDATLRHNAFFWRTAKLSYFLGEGHGHIKLFGALTLQELEGPETDASMLFRFLSELVWLPTGLLPTKTLRWREIDENSAEAVIVDGETRVS
;
A
#
# COMPACT_ATOMS: atom_id res chain seq x y z
N MET A 1 -13.75 32.72 -53.59
CA MET A 1 -12.86 31.58 -53.29
C MET A 1 -12.02 31.84 -52.02
N ASP A 2 -11.70 33.11 -51.73
CA ASP A 2 -10.82 33.49 -50.61
C ASP A 2 -11.43 33.36 -49.20
N SER A 3 -12.75 33.53 -49.04
CA SER A 3 -13.42 33.44 -47.73
C SER A 3 -13.43 32.03 -47.15
N VAL A 4 -13.59 31.01 -48.01
CA VAL A 4 -13.57 29.59 -47.61
C VAL A 4 -12.15 29.15 -47.26
N LEU A 5 -11.14 29.59 -48.02
CA LEU A 5 -9.73 29.33 -47.76
C LEU A 5 -9.25 29.98 -46.45
N GLN A 6 -9.64 31.23 -46.18
CA GLN A 6 -9.34 31.89 -44.90
C GLN A 6 -10.03 31.24 -43.71
N PHE A 7 -11.28 30.79 -43.85
CA PHE A 7 -11.98 30.06 -42.80
C PHE A 7 -11.31 28.71 -42.47
N ILE A 8 -10.88 27.96 -43.49
CA ILE A 8 -10.16 26.70 -43.32
C ILE A 8 -8.78 26.93 -42.66
N LEU A 9 -8.07 28.00 -43.02
CA LEU A 9 -6.78 28.33 -42.42
C LEU A 9 -6.92 28.78 -40.95
N ASN A 10 -7.96 29.55 -40.61
CA ASN A 10 -8.19 30.01 -39.23
C ASN A 10 -8.77 28.90 -38.32
N SER A 11 -9.46 27.90 -38.88
CA SER A 11 -10.00 26.77 -38.12
C SER A 11 -8.97 25.65 -37.87
N ARG A 12 -7.91 25.55 -38.69
CA ARG A 12 -6.81 24.59 -38.51
C ARG A 12 -6.15 24.61 -37.12
N PRO A 13 -5.71 25.74 -36.56
CA PRO A 13 -5.11 25.76 -35.22
C PRO A 13 -6.11 25.34 -34.13
N ILE A 14 -7.40 25.66 -34.28
CA ILE A 14 -8.45 25.24 -33.35
C ILE A 14 -8.66 23.73 -33.43
N MET A 15 -8.73 23.16 -34.64
CA MET A 15 -8.86 21.72 -34.86
C MET A 15 -7.64 20.95 -34.32
N ILE A 16 -6.43 21.46 -34.57
CA ILE A 16 -5.19 20.87 -34.05
C ILE A 16 -5.19 20.90 -32.52
N GLY A 17 -5.53 22.05 -31.92
CA GLY A 17 -5.63 22.19 -30.47
C GLY A 17 -6.65 21.23 -29.85
N GLY A 18 -7.83 21.11 -30.46
CA GLY A 18 -8.86 20.16 -30.03
C GLY A 18 -8.38 18.70 -30.09
N MET A 19 -7.70 18.33 -31.17
CA MET A 19 -7.16 16.97 -31.33
C MET A 19 -6.06 16.64 -30.31
N VAL A 20 -5.19 17.60 -29.99
CA VAL A 20 -4.18 17.45 -28.94
C VAL A 20 -4.81 17.23 -27.57
N VAL A 21 -5.82 18.03 -27.21
CA VAL A 21 -6.53 17.89 -25.93
C VAL A 21 -7.24 16.54 -25.83
N LEU A 22 -7.92 16.11 -26.89
CA LEU A 22 -8.57 14.78 -26.95
C LEU A 22 -7.56 13.65 -26.77
N THR A 23 -6.38 13.76 -27.39
CA THR A 23 -5.32 12.76 -27.28
C THR A 23 -4.78 12.69 -25.85
N ILE A 24 -4.52 13.84 -25.22
CA ILE A 24 -4.07 13.90 -23.81
C ILE A 24 -5.11 13.27 -22.89
N MET A 25 -6.41 13.57 -23.07
CA MET A 25 -7.48 12.98 -22.28
C MET A 25 -7.60 11.47 -22.48
N ALA A 26 -7.47 11.00 -23.73
CA ALA A 26 -7.51 9.57 -24.03
C ALA A 26 -6.33 8.81 -23.39
N LEU A 27 -5.11 9.36 -23.47
CA LEU A 27 -3.93 8.79 -22.81
C LEU A 27 -4.08 8.77 -21.29
N TRP A 28 -4.65 9.83 -20.72
CA TRP A 28 -4.91 9.92 -19.29
C TRP A 28 -5.96 8.89 -18.82
N ALA A 29 -7.06 8.76 -19.55
CA ALA A 29 -8.09 7.75 -19.28
C ALA A 29 -7.53 6.32 -19.40
N MET A 30 -6.72 6.06 -20.43
CA MET A 30 -6.02 4.78 -20.60
C MET A 30 -5.10 4.50 -19.41
N SER A 31 -4.31 5.48 -18.96
CA SER A 31 -3.44 5.32 -17.78
C SER A 31 -4.23 4.99 -16.52
N ALA A 32 -5.37 5.67 -16.30
CA ALA A 32 -6.26 5.40 -15.18
C ALA A 32 -6.85 3.97 -15.25
N LEU A 33 -7.18 3.47 -16.44
CA LEU A 33 -7.65 2.10 -16.63
C LEU A 33 -6.55 1.07 -16.34
N VAL A 34 -5.37 1.24 -16.92
CA VAL A 34 -4.19 0.38 -16.68
C VAL A 34 -3.86 0.35 -15.19
N SER A 35 -3.90 1.52 -14.54
CA SER A 35 -3.71 1.68 -13.10
C SER A 35 -4.67 0.82 -12.27
N ARG A 36 -5.98 0.86 -12.58
CA ARG A 36 -6.99 0.05 -11.88
C ARG A 36 -6.79 -1.46 -12.10
N ILE A 37 -6.42 -1.86 -13.31
CA ILE A 37 -6.14 -3.27 -13.63
C ILE A 37 -4.92 -3.76 -12.85
N PHE A 38 -3.86 -2.96 -12.79
CA PHE A 38 -2.64 -3.25 -12.03
C PHE A 38 -2.97 -3.51 -10.55
N VAL A 39 -3.69 -2.59 -9.89
CA VAL A 39 -4.07 -2.73 -8.48
C VAL A 39 -4.90 -3.99 -8.24
N ARG A 40 -5.91 -4.24 -9.09
CA ARG A 40 -6.75 -5.44 -8.98
C ARG A 40 -5.95 -6.73 -9.13
N ARG A 41 -4.98 -6.76 -10.06
CA ARG A 41 -4.09 -7.91 -10.24
C ARG A 41 -3.19 -8.11 -9.03
N ALA A 42 -2.61 -7.05 -8.48
CA ALA A 42 -1.79 -7.11 -7.27
C ALA A 42 -2.60 -7.63 -6.08
N ILE A 43 -3.80 -7.09 -5.84
CA ILE A 43 -4.71 -7.57 -4.78
C ILE A 43 -5.05 -9.04 -4.99
N SER A 44 -5.35 -9.45 -6.22
CA SER A 44 -5.62 -10.85 -6.52
C SER A 44 -4.42 -11.73 -6.18
N LYS A 45 -3.21 -11.34 -6.61
CA LYS A 45 -1.98 -12.08 -6.28
C LYS A 45 -1.76 -12.20 -4.77
N LEU A 46 -1.90 -11.10 -4.02
CA LEU A 46 -1.82 -11.11 -2.55
C LEU A 46 -2.84 -12.08 -1.94
N ILE A 47 -4.11 -12.03 -2.36
CA ILE A 47 -5.15 -12.91 -1.82
C ILE A 47 -4.85 -14.39 -2.15
N HIS A 48 -4.27 -14.66 -3.32
CA HIS A 48 -3.88 -16.03 -3.69
C HIS A 48 -2.63 -16.52 -2.96
N SER A 49 -1.75 -15.63 -2.48
CA SER A 49 -0.58 -16.01 -1.68
C SER A 49 -0.92 -16.30 -0.21
N ILE A 50 -2.08 -15.82 0.27
CA ILE A 50 -2.56 -16.10 1.63
C ILE A 50 -3.12 -17.53 1.70
N GLY A 51 -2.82 -18.25 2.79
CA GLY A 51 -3.35 -19.59 3.02
C GLY A 51 -4.88 -19.61 3.02
N LYS A 52 -5.48 -20.71 2.56
CA LYS A 52 -6.95 -20.90 2.54
C LYS A 52 -7.47 -21.72 3.72
N GLU A 53 -6.57 -22.34 4.47
CA GLU A 53 -6.90 -23.15 5.64
C GLU A 53 -7.60 -22.33 6.72
N GLN A 54 -8.50 -22.97 7.47
CA GLN A 54 -9.20 -22.33 8.57
C GLN A 54 -8.19 -21.83 9.60
N LEU A 55 -8.24 -20.53 9.90
CA LEU A 55 -7.36 -19.96 10.92
C LEU A 55 -7.85 -20.40 12.31
N PRO A 56 -6.93 -20.70 13.24
CA PRO A 56 -7.31 -20.96 14.61
C PRO A 56 -7.94 -19.70 15.22
N HIS A 57 -8.75 -19.90 16.25
CA HIS A 57 -9.22 -18.80 17.08
C HIS A 57 -8.11 -18.41 18.05
N PHE A 58 -8.09 -17.14 18.44
CA PHE A 58 -7.15 -16.66 19.45
C PHE A 58 -7.41 -17.37 20.79
N SER A 59 -6.32 -17.82 21.41
CA SER A 59 -6.32 -18.21 22.83
C SER A 59 -5.24 -17.43 23.56
N ALA A 60 -5.57 -16.87 24.72
CA ALA A 60 -4.66 -16.14 25.58
C ALA A 60 -3.45 -17.00 26.00
N SER A 61 -3.60 -18.32 26.00
CA SER A 61 -2.52 -19.27 26.22
C SER A 61 -1.38 -19.15 25.20
N LEU A 62 -1.68 -18.78 23.94
CA LEU A 62 -0.68 -18.54 22.90
C LEU A 62 0.21 -17.33 23.22
N ALA A 63 -0.28 -16.38 24.01
CA ALA A 63 0.48 -15.20 24.42
C ALA A 63 1.37 -15.47 25.66
N ASN A 64 1.18 -16.59 26.37
CA ASN A 64 1.89 -16.88 27.63
C ASN A 64 3.39 -17.16 27.46
N SER A 65 3.84 -17.51 26.26
CA SER A 65 5.27 -17.67 25.94
C SER A 65 5.91 -16.40 25.38
N LEU A 66 5.13 -15.34 25.16
CA LEU A 66 5.61 -14.08 24.58
C LEU A 66 6.19 -13.14 25.64
N PRO A 67 7.06 -12.20 25.22
CA PRO A 67 7.54 -11.13 26.09
C PRO A 67 6.40 -10.41 26.79
N SER A 68 6.65 -9.96 28.01
CA SER A 68 5.61 -9.42 28.89
C SER A 68 4.84 -8.25 28.27
N ALA A 69 5.53 -7.33 27.58
CA ALA A 69 4.93 -6.20 26.86
C ALA A 69 3.94 -6.65 25.77
N VAL A 70 4.34 -7.62 24.94
CA VAL A 70 3.52 -8.16 23.84
C VAL A 70 2.31 -8.92 24.39
N ARG A 71 2.53 -9.74 25.43
CA ARG A 71 1.47 -10.49 26.10
C ARG A 71 0.39 -9.57 26.65
N ARG A 72 0.78 -8.53 27.41
CA ARG A 72 -0.15 -7.54 27.97
C ARG A 72 -0.97 -6.87 26.87
N TYR A 73 -0.32 -6.44 25.79
CA TYR A 73 -1.01 -5.82 24.67
C TYR A 73 -2.02 -6.78 23.99
N LEU A 74 -1.62 -8.00 23.67
CA LEU A 74 -2.50 -8.96 22.99
C LEU A 74 -3.68 -9.38 23.86
N GLN A 75 -3.46 -9.62 25.15
CA GLN A 75 -4.55 -9.96 26.08
C GLN A 75 -5.52 -8.78 26.30
N TYR A 76 -5.05 -7.54 26.14
CA TYR A 76 -5.89 -6.36 26.17
C TYR A 76 -6.67 -6.16 24.87
N ALA A 77 -6.00 -6.31 23.72
CA ALA A 77 -6.56 -6.02 22.40
C ALA A 77 -7.45 -7.15 21.85
N LEU A 78 -7.24 -8.39 22.30
CA LEU A 78 -7.91 -9.58 21.78
C LEU A 78 -8.81 -10.25 22.82
N LYS A 79 -9.95 -10.79 22.35
CA LYS A 79 -10.89 -11.57 23.17
C LYS A 79 -10.66 -13.07 22.99
N GLU A 80 -10.71 -13.84 24.06
CA GLU A 80 -10.61 -15.31 24.01
C GLU A 80 -11.61 -15.89 23.01
N GLY A 81 -11.15 -16.82 22.18
CA GLY A 81 -11.99 -17.54 21.22
C GLY A 81 -12.42 -16.72 20.00
N GLN A 82 -11.96 -15.47 19.82
CA GLN A 82 -12.28 -14.72 18.61
C GLN A 82 -11.49 -15.24 17.39
N PRO A 83 -12.05 -15.16 16.17
CA PRO A 83 -11.35 -15.64 14.98
C PRO A 83 -10.14 -14.76 14.65
N ASN A 84 -9.05 -15.38 14.21
CA ASN A 84 -7.91 -14.66 13.65
C ASN A 84 -8.28 -14.01 12.31
N ILE A 85 -7.81 -12.79 12.07
CA ILE A 85 -8.14 -12.03 10.86
C ILE A 85 -7.22 -12.48 9.73
N ARG A 86 -7.79 -12.91 8.61
CA ARG A 86 -7.02 -13.34 7.43
C ARG A 86 -6.45 -12.16 6.64
N TYR A 87 -7.25 -11.14 6.42
CA TYR A 87 -6.85 -9.87 5.82
C TYR A 87 -7.86 -8.79 6.21
N ALA A 88 -7.45 -7.53 6.11
CA ALA A 88 -8.35 -6.39 6.24
C ALA A 88 -8.24 -5.47 5.01
N VAL A 89 -9.29 -4.67 4.82
CA VAL A 89 -9.29 -3.58 3.85
C VAL A 89 -9.34 -2.27 4.62
N LEU A 90 -8.27 -1.48 4.54
CA LEU A 90 -8.18 -0.18 5.20
C LEU A 90 -8.48 0.93 4.20
N LYS A 91 -9.22 1.96 4.63
CA LYS A 91 -9.41 3.21 3.90
C LYS A 91 -8.84 4.34 4.73
N GLN A 92 -7.96 5.11 4.13
CA GLN A 92 -7.17 6.12 4.83
C GLN A 92 -7.43 7.49 4.22
N GLU A 93 -7.69 8.48 5.08
CA GLU A 93 -7.61 9.89 4.77
C GLU A 93 -6.60 10.52 5.72
N ALA A 94 -5.53 11.09 5.18
CA ALA A 94 -4.39 11.56 5.96
C ALA A 94 -3.81 12.85 5.39
N LYS A 95 -2.97 13.52 6.18
CA LYS A 95 -2.14 14.64 5.73
C LYS A 95 -0.68 14.28 5.85
N PHE A 96 0.07 14.49 4.78
CA PHE A 96 1.51 14.20 4.71
C PHE A 96 2.28 15.51 4.54
N ARG A 97 3.55 15.51 4.96
CA ARG A 97 4.52 16.56 4.62
C ARG A 97 5.81 15.89 4.19
N HIS A 98 6.50 16.48 3.22
CA HIS A 98 7.73 15.89 2.68
C HIS A 98 8.91 15.97 3.64
N ARG A 99 9.01 17.08 4.36
CA ARG A 99 10.08 17.36 5.30
C ARG A 99 9.58 18.32 6.37
N PRO A 100 10.29 18.47 7.50
CA PRO A 100 10.03 19.55 8.44
C PRO A 100 9.95 20.90 7.71
N GLY A 101 8.88 21.66 7.97
CA GLY A 101 8.64 22.97 7.38
C GLY A 101 8.04 23.00 5.96
N SER A 102 7.87 21.86 5.26
CA SER A 102 7.15 21.86 3.97
C SER A 102 5.63 21.90 4.15
N PRO A 103 4.86 22.44 3.18
CA PRO A 103 3.40 22.39 3.22
C PRO A 103 2.86 20.96 3.39
N TRP A 104 1.76 20.85 4.12
CA TRP A 104 1.00 19.60 4.20
C TRP A 104 0.19 19.40 2.92
N PHE A 105 0.00 18.14 2.53
CA PHE A 105 -0.84 17.75 1.40
C PHE A 105 -1.73 16.57 1.77
N ASP A 106 -2.86 16.44 1.10
CA ASP A 106 -3.85 15.42 1.41
C ASP A 106 -3.50 14.08 0.76
N VAL A 107 -3.77 13.00 1.48
CA VAL A 107 -3.61 11.63 1.03
C VAL A 107 -4.93 10.90 1.20
N LYS A 108 -5.38 10.27 0.12
CA LYS A 108 -6.46 9.26 0.18
C LYS A 108 -5.90 7.94 -0.30
N ALA A 109 -6.08 6.88 0.48
CA ALA A 109 -5.55 5.57 0.14
C ALA A 109 -6.51 4.43 0.49
N SER A 110 -6.33 3.30 -0.20
CA SER A 110 -6.93 2.02 0.14
C SER A 110 -5.81 0.99 0.27
N GLU A 111 -5.90 0.14 1.28
CA GLU A 111 -4.95 -0.94 1.53
C GLU A 111 -5.68 -2.26 1.68
N VAL A 112 -5.15 -3.32 1.08
CA VAL A 112 -5.47 -4.69 1.46
C VAL A 112 -4.24 -5.24 2.15
N ILE A 113 -4.35 -5.63 3.41
CA ILE A 113 -3.23 -6.12 4.23
C ILE A 113 -3.56 -7.52 4.76
N SER A 114 -2.62 -8.46 4.63
CA SER A 114 -2.76 -9.81 5.17
C SER A 114 -2.54 -9.83 6.69
N GLY A 115 -3.17 -10.77 7.36
CA GLY A 115 -3.10 -10.88 8.82
C GLY A 115 -2.02 -11.83 9.31
N MET A 116 -1.82 -12.99 8.67
CA MET A 116 -0.94 -14.05 9.20
C MET A 116 0.32 -14.25 8.36
N GLU A 117 0.23 -14.05 7.06
CA GLU A 117 1.34 -14.01 6.11
C GLU A 117 1.81 -12.57 5.88
N ALA A 118 3.06 -12.38 5.49
CA ALA A 118 3.59 -11.06 5.19
C ALA A 118 3.05 -10.56 3.84
N GLY A 119 2.34 -9.42 3.85
CA GLY A 119 1.87 -8.83 2.62
C GLY A 119 0.84 -7.71 2.72
N PHE A 120 0.89 -6.83 1.73
CA PHE A 120 -0.12 -5.81 1.51
C PHE A 120 -0.10 -5.30 0.06
N VAL A 121 -1.19 -4.63 -0.33
CA VAL A 121 -1.28 -3.82 -1.54
C VAL A 121 -1.92 -2.50 -1.16
N TRP A 122 -1.20 -1.41 -1.38
CA TRP A 122 -1.57 -0.05 -1.04
C TRP A 122 -1.67 0.81 -2.30
N ASP A 123 -2.81 1.46 -2.50
CA ASP A 123 -3.09 2.36 -3.61
C ASP A 123 -3.50 3.73 -3.07
N ALA A 124 -2.73 4.77 -3.43
CA ALA A 124 -2.91 6.10 -2.86
C ALA A 124 -2.85 7.21 -3.90
N THR A 125 -3.62 8.27 -3.61
CA THR A 125 -3.57 9.56 -4.29
C THR A 125 -3.04 10.62 -3.32
N LEU A 126 -1.94 11.29 -3.70
CA LEU A 126 -1.26 12.32 -2.94
C LEU A 126 -1.51 13.68 -3.62
N ARG A 127 -2.40 14.51 -3.06
CA ARG A 127 -2.87 15.75 -3.66
C ARG A 127 -2.26 16.97 -2.96
N HIS A 128 -1.34 17.65 -3.64
CA HIS A 128 -0.70 18.88 -3.13
C HIS A 128 -1.59 20.09 -3.27
N ASN A 129 -2.33 20.18 -4.38
CA ASN A 129 -3.33 21.19 -4.64
C ASN A 129 -4.29 20.71 -5.75
N ALA A 130 -5.21 21.56 -6.20
CA ALA A 130 -6.19 21.23 -7.23
C ALA A 130 -5.56 20.80 -8.57
N PHE A 131 -4.36 21.31 -8.88
CA PHE A 131 -3.68 21.14 -10.17
C PHE A 131 -2.47 20.21 -10.13
N PHE A 132 -1.99 19.80 -8.94
CA PHE A 132 -0.82 18.95 -8.77
C PHE A 132 -1.09 17.79 -7.82
N TRP A 133 -1.04 16.57 -8.35
CA TRP A 133 -1.16 15.34 -7.57
C TRP A 133 -0.26 14.23 -8.12
N ARG A 134 0.06 13.28 -7.25
CA ARG A 134 0.75 12.03 -7.59
C ARG A 134 -0.12 10.85 -7.18
N THR A 135 0.16 9.69 -7.75
CA THR A 135 -0.34 8.42 -7.25
C THR A 135 0.84 7.58 -6.79
N ALA A 136 0.69 6.86 -5.69
CA ALA A 136 1.68 5.92 -5.22
C ALA A 136 1.03 4.56 -5.03
N LYS A 137 1.63 3.53 -5.61
CA LYS A 137 1.17 2.15 -5.48
C LYS A 137 2.31 1.33 -4.98
N LEU A 138 2.13 0.73 -3.81
CA LEU A 138 3.16 -0.02 -3.12
C LEU A 138 2.56 -1.38 -2.75
N SER A 139 3.35 -2.43 -2.83
CA SER A 139 2.91 -3.77 -2.46
C SER A 139 4.07 -4.59 -1.93
N TYR A 140 3.73 -5.53 -1.08
CA TYR A 140 4.62 -6.59 -0.64
C TYR A 140 3.84 -7.90 -0.65
N PHE A 141 4.38 -8.95 -1.26
CA PHE A 141 3.87 -10.31 -1.16
C PHE A 141 4.90 -11.27 -1.74
N LEU A 142 4.91 -12.52 -1.27
CA LEU A 142 5.85 -13.56 -1.73
C LEU A 142 7.34 -13.17 -1.58
N GLY A 143 7.69 -12.45 -0.51
CA GLY A 143 9.08 -12.04 -0.25
C GLY A 143 9.54 -10.78 -1.01
N GLU A 144 8.72 -10.23 -1.90
CA GLU A 144 9.12 -9.13 -2.77
C GLU A 144 8.28 -7.87 -2.55
N GLY A 145 8.96 -6.74 -2.44
CA GLY A 145 8.43 -5.39 -2.43
C GLY A 145 8.47 -4.77 -3.82
N HIS A 146 7.33 -4.26 -4.27
CA HIS A 146 7.18 -3.61 -5.56
C HIS A 146 6.41 -2.31 -5.41
N GLY A 147 6.75 -1.28 -6.19
CA GLY A 147 5.94 -0.08 -6.21
C GLY A 147 6.32 0.93 -7.26
N HIS A 148 5.47 1.96 -7.39
CA HIS A 148 5.77 3.11 -8.23
C HIS A 148 5.06 4.36 -7.77
N ILE A 149 5.65 5.50 -8.14
CA ILE A 149 5.06 6.83 -7.97
C ILE A 149 4.90 7.45 -9.35
N LYS A 150 3.68 7.92 -9.68
CA LYS A 150 3.38 8.60 -10.93
C LYS A 150 2.86 10.00 -10.70
N LEU A 151 3.32 10.94 -11.52
CA LEU A 151 2.73 12.27 -11.63
C LEU A 151 1.43 12.20 -12.42
N PHE A 152 0.38 12.84 -11.91
CA PHE A 152 -0.99 12.83 -12.47
C PHE A 152 -1.60 11.44 -12.68
N GLY A 153 -0.99 10.38 -12.13
CA GLY A 153 -1.36 8.99 -12.39
C GLY A 153 -0.92 8.45 -13.76
N ALA A 154 -0.05 9.16 -14.49
CA ALA A 154 0.37 8.77 -15.84
C ALA A 154 1.89 8.73 -16.04
N LEU A 155 2.60 9.78 -15.65
CA LEU A 155 4.05 9.88 -15.88
C LEU A 155 4.80 9.25 -14.71
N THR A 156 5.54 8.16 -14.94
CA THR A 156 6.36 7.53 -13.91
C THR A 156 7.44 8.50 -13.43
N LEU A 157 7.47 8.74 -12.12
CA LEU A 157 8.52 9.50 -11.43
C LEU A 157 9.54 8.57 -10.77
N GLN A 158 9.07 7.42 -10.28
CA GLN A 158 9.88 6.44 -9.56
C GLN A 158 9.26 5.06 -9.70
N GLU A 159 10.11 4.07 -9.91
CA GLU A 159 9.80 2.64 -9.72
C GLU A 159 10.61 2.17 -8.49
N LEU A 160 10.06 1.23 -7.74
CA LEU A 160 10.60 0.73 -6.46
C LEU A 160 10.64 -0.78 -6.55
N GLU A 161 11.83 -1.35 -6.49
CA GLU A 161 12.10 -2.78 -6.53
C GLU A 161 13.45 -3.10 -5.86
N GLY A 162 13.72 -4.38 -5.65
CA GLY A 162 14.99 -4.88 -5.14
C GLY A 162 15.12 -4.85 -3.61
N PRO A 163 16.29 -5.28 -3.08
CA PRO A 163 16.43 -5.66 -1.67
C PRO A 163 16.11 -4.57 -0.65
N GLU A 164 16.43 -3.30 -0.96
CA GLU A 164 16.08 -2.17 -0.09
C GLU A 164 14.56 -1.94 -0.04
N THR A 165 13.89 -2.08 -1.18
CA THR A 165 12.43 -2.00 -1.28
C THR A 165 11.79 -3.16 -0.53
N ASP A 166 12.30 -4.38 -0.68
CA ASP A 166 11.82 -5.56 0.03
C ASP A 166 11.85 -5.34 1.55
N ALA A 167 13.01 -4.92 2.07
CA ALA A 167 13.18 -4.61 3.49
C ALA A 167 12.26 -3.48 3.96
N SER A 168 12.20 -2.38 3.22
CA SER A 168 11.35 -1.24 3.58
C SER A 168 9.87 -1.60 3.60
N MET A 169 9.40 -2.41 2.66
CA MET A 169 8.00 -2.81 2.58
C MET A 169 7.66 -3.88 3.62
N LEU A 170 8.57 -4.81 3.91
CA LEU A 170 8.39 -5.77 5.00
C LEU A 170 8.33 -5.06 6.37
N PHE A 171 9.17 -4.05 6.59
CA PHE A 171 9.13 -3.23 7.80
C PHE A 171 7.81 -2.44 7.90
N ARG A 172 7.34 -1.88 6.77
CA ARG A 172 6.05 -1.20 6.74
C ARG A 172 4.90 -2.16 7.06
N PHE A 173 4.88 -3.34 6.46
CA PHE A 173 3.89 -4.38 6.76
C PHE A 173 3.83 -4.65 8.27
N LEU A 174 4.98 -4.91 8.91
CA LEU A 174 5.07 -5.14 10.34
C LEU A 174 4.52 -3.95 11.16
N SER A 175 4.84 -2.73 10.75
CA SER A 175 4.38 -1.50 11.43
C SER A 175 2.86 -1.30 11.34
N GLU A 176 2.22 -1.74 10.25
CA GLU A 176 0.77 -1.61 10.02
C GLU A 176 -0.04 -2.69 10.76
N LEU A 177 0.59 -3.75 11.28
CA LEU A 177 -0.10 -4.82 12.03
C LEU A 177 -0.75 -4.33 13.33
N VAL A 178 -0.44 -3.12 13.79
CA VAL A 178 -1.17 -2.48 14.89
C VAL A 178 -2.67 -2.32 14.61
N TRP A 179 -3.08 -2.24 13.33
CA TRP A 179 -4.48 -2.21 12.93
C TRP A 179 -5.16 -3.59 12.95
N LEU A 180 -4.37 -4.68 12.96
CA LEU A 180 -4.83 -6.06 12.98
C LEU A 180 -4.11 -6.81 14.10
N PRO A 181 -4.49 -6.64 15.38
CA PRO A 181 -3.67 -7.16 16.48
C PRO A 181 -3.50 -8.68 16.47
N THR A 182 -4.38 -9.44 15.81
CA THR A 182 -4.19 -10.90 15.60
C THR A 182 -2.95 -11.22 14.77
N GLY A 183 -2.52 -10.31 13.88
CA GLY A 183 -1.32 -10.50 13.06
C GLY A 183 0.00 -10.31 13.80
N LEU A 184 -0.05 -9.79 15.03
CA LEU A 184 1.12 -9.70 15.91
C LEU A 184 1.38 -11.00 16.70
N LEU A 185 0.52 -12.01 16.54
CA LEU A 185 0.78 -13.36 17.06
C LEU A 185 2.00 -13.96 16.33
N PRO A 186 2.78 -14.85 16.98
CA PRO A 186 3.86 -15.54 16.29
C PRO A 186 3.35 -16.31 15.07
N THR A 187 4.06 -16.15 13.96
CA THR A 187 3.78 -16.86 12.71
C THR A 187 5.06 -17.58 12.25
N LYS A 188 5.05 -18.13 11.03
CA LYS A 188 6.29 -18.66 10.44
C LYS A 188 7.33 -17.57 10.17
N THR A 189 6.88 -16.33 9.94
CA THR A 189 7.74 -15.20 9.56
C THR A 189 8.01 -14.28 10.75
N LEU A 190 7.04 -14.10 11.66
CA LEU A 190 7.14 -13.18 12.80
C LEU A 190 7.42 -13.92 14.12
N ARG A 191 8.45 -13.47 14.83
CA ARG A 191 8.74 -13.87 16.21
C ARG A 191 9.07 -12.64 17.07
N TRP A 192 8.99 -12.81 18.39
CA TRP A 192 9.28 -11.74 19.34
C TRP A 192 10.48 -12.10 20.21
N ARG A 193 11.32 -11.09 20.51
CA ARG A 193 12.42 -11.17 21.47
C ARG A 193 12.19 -10.17 22.59
N GLU A 194 12.39 -10.60 23.82
CA GLU A 194 12.31 -9.72 24.98
C GLU A 194 13.48 -8.73 24.99
N ILE A 195 13.19 -7.46 25.30
CA ILE A 195 14.21 -6.44 25.58
C ILE A 195 14.17 -6.13 27.08
N ASP A 196 13.00 -5.74 27.60
CA ASP A 196 12.75 -5.51 29.02
C ASP A 196 11.25 -5.69 29.36
N GLU A 197 10.85 -5.33 30.58
CA GLU A 197 9.47 -5.48 31.05
C GLU A 197 8.43 -4.70 30.21
N ASN A 198 8.83 -3.63 29.51
CA ASN A 198 7.96 -2.71 28.79
C ASN A 198 8.24 -2.65 27.29
N SER A 199 9.28 -3.33 26.81
CA SER A 199 9.65 -3.34 25.41
C SER A 199 10.03 -4.73 24.90
N ALA A 200 9.74 -4.96 23.62
CA ALA A 200 10.08 -6.19 22.93
C ALA A 200 10.44 -5.85 21.48
N GLU A 201 11.31 -6.66 20.89
CA GLU A 201 11.68 -6.57 19.48
C GLU A 201 10.83 -7.55 18.68
N ALA A 202 10.18 -7.07 17.64
CA ALA A 202 9.61 -7.93 16.61
C ALA A 202 10.72 -8.29 15.62
N VAL A 203 10.89 -9.56 15.30
CA VAL A 203 11.80 -10.00 14.23
C VAL A 203 10.97 -10.71 13.19
N ILE A 204 10.92 -10.14 11.99
CA ILE A 204 10.23 -10.73 10.85
C ILE A 204 11.25 -11.16 9.79
N VAL A 205 11.11 -12.39 9.32
CA VAL A 205 11.94 -13.00 8.28
C VAL A 205 11.00 -13.59 7.24
N ASP A 206 11.13 -13.14 5.99
CA ASP A 206 10.35 -13.64 4.87
C ASP A 206 11.25 -13.80 3.65
N GLY A 207 11.45 -15.05 3.22
CA GLY A 207 12.49 -15.40 2.25
C GLY A 207 13.90 -15.02 2.75
N GLU A 208 14.60 -14.23 1.96
CA GLU A 208 15.94 -13.71 2.27
C GLU A 208 15.90 -12.39 3.06
N THR A 209 14.74 -11.76 3.13
CA THR A 209 14.57 -10.44 3.75
C THR A 209 14.30 -10.60 5.24
N ARG A 210 15.08 -9.87 6.05
CA ARG A 210 14.92 -9.82 7.51
C ARG A 210 14.89 -8.38 7.98
N VAL A 211 13.90 -8.03 8.79
CA VAL A 211 13.84 -6.75 9.51
C VAL A 211 13.45 -6.97 10.98
N SER A 212 13.85 -6.03 11.84
CA SER A 212 13.55 -6.05 13.27
C SER A 212 13.47 -4.64 13.83
#